data_AF-K2CUD7-F1
#
_entry.id   AF-K2CUD7-F1
#
_cell.length_a   1.000
_cell.length_b   1.000
_cell.length_c   1.000
_cell.angle_alpha   90.00
_cell.angle_beta   90.00
_cell.angle_gamma   90.00
#
_symmetry.space_group_name_H-M   'P 1'
#
loop_
_entity.id
_entity.type
_entity.pdbx_description
1 polymer ?
#
loop_
_entity_poly.entity_id
_entity_poly.type
_entity_poly.pdbx_seq_one_letter_code
_entity_poly.pdbx_strand_id
1 'polypeptide(L)' 'MDQGLYKKSIQTILASQSEWGSYVASPFFPTYQYCWLRDGSYIAHAMDTAGEYESASAFFNWVGQT' A
#
# COMPACT_ATOMS: atom_id res chain seq x y z
N MET A 1 -21.36 -4.76 -2.54
CA MET A 1 -19.90 -4.90 -2.48
C MET A 1 -19.61 -6.18 -1.72
N ASP A 2 -18.78 -7.08 -2.25
CA ASP A 2 -18.37 -8.26 -1.48
C ASP A 2 -17.47 -7.78 -0.33
N GLN A 3 -18.00 -7.81 0.89
CA GLN A 3 -17.26 -7.37 2.08
C GLN A 3 -16.04 -8.24 2.36
N GLY A 4 -16.04 -9.50 1.91
CA GLY A 4 -14.92 -10.42 2.08
C GLY A 4 -13.70 -9.98 1.27
N LEU A 5 -13.90 -9.71 -0.02
CA LEU A 5 -12.84 -9.22 -0.90
C LEU A 5 -12.30 -7.86 -0.43
N TYR A 6 -13.19 -6.92 -0.12
CA TYR A 6 -12.81 -5.58 0.34
C TYR A 6 -11.88 -5.63 1.57
N LYS A 7 -12.28 -6.37 2.61
CA LYS A 7 -11.46 -6.54 3.82
C LYS A 7 -10.15 -7.26 3.52
N LYS A 8 -10.17 -8.26 2.64
CA LYS A 8 -8.97 -9.02 2.30
C LYS A 8 -7.96 -8.17 1.54
N SER A 9 -8.41 -7.29 0.63
CA SER A 9 -7.55 -6.35 -0.09
C SER A 9 -6.77 -5.44 0.87
N ILE A 10 -7.45 -4.84 1.84
CA ILE A 10 -6.83 -3.98 2.87
C ILE A 10 -5.78 -4.76 3.66
N GLN A 11 -6.14 -5.96 4.15
CA GLN A 11 -5.22 -6.80 4.91
C GLN A 11 -3.97 -7.20 4.13
N THR A 12 -4.11 -7.50 2.84
CA THR A 12 -2.96 -7.84 1.98
C THR A 12 -2.04 -6.65 1.80
N ILE A 13 -2.58 -5.43 1.62
CA ILE A 13 -1.79 -4.20 1.51
C ILE A 13 -1.04 -3.94 2.82
N LEU A 14 -1.73 -3.95 3.96
CA LEU A 14 -1.11 -3.71 5.28
C LEU A 14 -0.01 -4.72 5.59
N ALA A 15 -0.24 -6.01 5.31
CA ALA A 15 0.74 -7.06 5.53
C ALA A 15 1.98 -6.96 4.63
N SER A 16 1.90 -6.19 3.54
CA SER A 16 2.97 -6.04 2.54
C SER A 16 3.60 -4.65 2.55
N GLN A 17 3.11 -3.72 3.38
CA GLN A 17 3.72 -2.41 3.56
C GLN A 17 5.01 -2.54 4.37
N SER A 18 6.09 -1.94 3.89
CA SER A 18 7.35 -1.91 4.64
C SER A 18 7.22 -1.07 5.90
N GLU A 19 8.08 -1.32 6.90
CA GLU A 19 8.17 -0.50 8.12
C GLU A 19 8.46 0.98 7.85
N TRP A 20 9.08 1.28 6.70
CA TRP A 20 9.41 2.63 6.27
C TRP A 20 8.26 3.36 5.56
N GLY A 21 7.14 2.69 5.30
CA GLY A 21 5.96 3.26 4.65
C GLY A 21 5.79 2.94 3.16
N SER A 22 6.83 2.43 2.48
CA SER A 22 6.74 2.02 1.06
C SER A 22 5.81 0.82 0.85
N TYR A 23 5.06 0.81 -0.26
CA TYR A 23 4.26 -0.33 -0.70
C TYR A 23 4.99 -1.12 -1.79
N VAL A 24 5.17 -2.43 -1.59
CA VAL A 24 5.68 -3.32 -2.63
C VAL A 24 4.64 -3.53 -3.72
N ALA A 25 5.04 -3.55 -4.99
CA ALA A 25 4.09 -3.77 -6.09
C ALA A 25 3.54 -5.20 -6.10
N SER A 26 4.36 -6.20 -5.76
CA SER A 26 3.89 -7.56 -5.50
C SER A 26 4.85 -8.33 -4.58
N PRO A 27 4.38 -8.83 -3.42
CA PRO A 27 5.25 -9.55 -2.48
C PRO A 27 5.67 -10.94 -2.98
N PHE A 28 4.89 -11.57 -3.87
CA PHE A 28 5.09 -12.97 -4.30
C PHE A 28 5.57 -13.11 -5.75
N PHE A 29 5.80 -12.01 -6.46
CA PHE A 29 6.39 -12.03 -7.80
C PHE A 29 7.76 -11.36 -7.76
N PRO A 30 8.88 -12.11 -7.87
CA PRO A 30 10.24 -11.60 -7.60
C PRO A 30 10.59 -10.32 -8.35
N THR A 31 10.16 -10.18 -9.61
CA THR A 31 10.43 -8.99 -10.42
C THR A 31 9.74 -7.73 -9.89
N TYR A 32 8.67 -7.87 -9.09
CA TYR A 32 7.84 -6.78 -8.58
C TYR A 32 7.99 -6.58 -7.07
N GLN A 33 9.06 -7.11 -6.46
CA GLN A 33 9.35 -6.94 -5.03
C GLN A 33 9.92 -5.56 -4.65
N TYR A 34 9.73 -4.56 -5.51
CA TYR A 34 10.13 -3.17 -5.25
C TYR A 34 8.90 -2.26 -5.16
N CYS A 35 9.11 -1.03 -4.67
CA CYS A 35 8.09 0.01 -4.67
C CYS A 35 8.19 0.84 -5.96
N TRP A 36 7.05 1.11 -6.59
CA TRP A 36 6.93 2.09 -7.68
C TRP A 36 5.98 3.21 -7.26
N LEU A 37 6.34 4.45 -7.57
CA LEU A 37 5.52 5.62 -7.19
C LEU A 37 4.10 5.54 -7.75
N ARG A 38 3.93 5.07 -8.99
CA ARG A 38 2.61 4.90 -9.61
C ARG A 38 1.75 3.92 -8.82
N ASP A 39 2.26 2.73 -8.57
CA ASP A 39 1.58 1.64 -7.87
C ASP A 39 1.27 2.06 -6.42
N GLY A 40 2.27 2.59 -5.72
CA GLY A 40 2.14 3.10 -4.36
C GLY A 40 1.13 4.25 -4.24
N SER A 41 1.04 5.13 -5.23
CA SER A 41 0.06 6.25 -5.22
C SER A 41 -1.38 5.76 -5.32
N TYR A 42 -1.66 4.76 -6.16
CA TYR A 42 -2.99 4.15 -6.23
C TYR A 42 -3.33 3.36 -4.96
N ILE A 43 -2.35 2.64 -4.39
CA ILE A 43 -2.53 1.93 -3.12
C ILE A 43 -2.81 2.93 -2.00
N ALA A 44 -2.02 4.01 -1.87
CA ALA A 44 -2.21 5.04 -0.86
C ALA A 44 -3.59 5.70 -0.96
N HIS A 45 -4.04 6.02 -2.17
CA HIS A 45 -5.39 6.55 -2.38
C HIS A 45 -6.47 5.55 -1.97
N ALA A 46 -6.33 4.27 -2.32
CA ALA A 46 -7.28 3.24 -1.92
C ALA A 46 -7.35 3.09 -0.39
N MET A 47 -6.19 3.07 0.28
CA MET A 47 -6.09 2.99 1.74
C MET A 47 -6.71 4.21 2.42
N ASP A 48 -6.47 5.42 1.90
CA ASP A 48 -7.11 6.65 2.36
C ASP A 48 -8.64 6.57 2.24
N THR A 49 -9.17 6.19 1.07
CA THR A 49 -10.63 6.02 0.90
C THR A 49 -11.23 4.91 1.76
N ALA A 50 -10.41 3.95 2.19
CA ALA A 50 -10.81 2.85 3.05
C ALA A 50 -10.74 3.18 4.55
N GLY A 51 -10.22 4.36 4.92
CA GLY A 51 -10.05 4.81 6.30
C GLY A 51 -8.71 4.42 6.94
N GLU A 52 -7.80 3.82 6.18
CA GLU A 52 -6.45 3.40 6.63
C GLU A 52 -5.45 4.56 6.46
N TYR A 53 -5.77 5.71 7.06
CA TYR A 53 -5.08 6.98 6.85
C TYR A 53 -3.60 6.97 7.26
N GLU A 54 -3.27 6.24 8.32
CA GLU A 54 -1.88 6.11 8.80
C GLU A 54 -1.02 5.37 7.78
N SER A 55 -1.55 4.30 7.20
CA SER A 55 -0.89 3.53 6.13
C SER A 55 -0.63 4.43 4.91
N ALA A 56 -1.64 5.17 4.45
CA ALA A 56 -1.50 6.07 3.31
C ALA A 56 -0.51 7.21 3.58
N SER A 57 -0.56 7.81 4.77
CA SER A 57 0.34 8.89 5.18
C SER A 57 1.79 8.42 5.28
N ALA A 58 2.03 7.21 5.76
CA ALA A 58 3.37 6.63 5.82
C ALA A 58 4.00 6.52 4.43
N PHE A 59 3.24 6.17 3.39
CA PHE A 59 3.73 6.17 2.01
C PHE A 59 4.13 7.56 1.53
N PHE A 60 3.29 8.58 1.74
CA PHE A 60 3.61 9.94 1.30
C PHE A 60 4.80 10.52 2.07
N ASN A 61 4.91 10.26 3.37
CA ASN A 61 6.07 10.65 4.17
C ASN A 61 7.35 9.99 3.66
N TRP A 62 7.30 8.70 3.34
CA TRP A 62 8.43 7.97 2.77
C TRP A 62 8.89 8.56 1.43
N VAL A 63 7.96 8.86 0.52
CA VAL A 63 8.29 9.51 -0.78
C VAL A 63 8.86 10.91 -0.56
N GLY A 64 8.29 11.68 0.37
CA GLY A 64 8.69 13.06 0.64
C GLY A 64 10.00 13.23 1.41
N GLN A 65 10.59 12.14 1.90
CA GLN A 65 11.92 12.13 2.54
C GLN A 65 13.09 12.06 1.53
N THR A 66 12.82 12.31 0.25
CA THR A 66 13.83 12.34 -0.83
C THR A 66 14.44 13.70 -1.05
#